data_AF-A0A1I1SQF1-F1
#
_entry.id   AF-A0A1I1SQF1-F1
#
_cell.length_a   1.000
_cell.length_b   1.000
_cell.length_c   1.000
_cell.angle_alpha   90.00
_cell.angle_beta   90.00
_cell.angle_gamma   90.00
#
_symmetry.space_group_name_H-M   'P 1'
#
loop_
_entity.id
_entity.type
_entity.pdbx_description
1 polymer ?
#
loop_
_entity_poly.entity_id
_entity_poly.type
_entity_poly.pdbx_seq_one_letter_code
_entity_poly.pdbx_strand_id
1 'polypeptide(L)' 'MSQRKSQAINLRMTPELKELLRLAAERERRTLSNMLEVLILDYCQQHGLTAGGSSASLDSASGANKTK' A
#
# COMPACT_ATOMS: atom_id res chain seq x y z
N MET A 1 17.72 19.90 -5.36
CA MET A 1 17.85 18.85 -6.40
C MET A 1 16.88 17.72 -6.06
N SER A 2 15.63 17.80 -6.52
CA SER A 2 14.60 16.81 -6.20
C SER A 2 14.82 15.54 -7.02
N GLN A 3 15.37 14.50 -6.39
CA GLN A 3 15.37 13.14 -6.93
C GLN A 3 13.95 12.79 -7.36
N ARG A 4 13.77 12.41 -8.63
CA ARG A 4 12.52 11.81 -9.09
C ARG A 4 12.41 10.45 -8.40
N LYS A 5 11.74 10.42 -7.25
CA LYS A 5 11.50 9.22 -6.42
C LYS A 5 10.55 8.22 -7.09
N SER A 6 10.00 8.57 -8.24
CA SER A 6 9.05 7.75 -8.98
C SER A 6 9.75 7.10 -10.18
N GLN A 7 9.85 5.77 -10.14
CA GLN A 7 10.31 4.95 -11.25
C GLN A 7 9.10 4.41 -12.01
N ALA A 8 9.08 4.53 -13.34
CA ALA A 8 7.95 4.07 -14.14
C ALA A 8 7.96 2.53 -14.21
N ILE A 9 6.87 1.90 -13.79
CA ILE A 9 6.67 0.45 -13.85
C ILE A 9 5.72 0.09 -14.99
N ASN A 10 6.06 -0.94 -15.77
CA ASN A 10 5.16 -1.52 -16.79
C ASN A 10 4.44 -2.72 -16.18
N LEU A 11 3.18 -2.55 -15.81
CA LEU A 11 2.34 -3.61 -15.25
C LEU A 11 1.34 -4.11 -16.30
N ARG A 12 1.26 -5.44 -16.46
CA ARG A 12 0.20 -6.09 -17.24
C ARG A 12 -0.87 -6.62 -16.28
N MET A 13 -2.13 -6.28 -16.55
CA MET A 13 -3.27 -6.73 -15.78
C MET A 13 -4.45 -7.01 -16.71
N THR A 14 -5.44 -7.73 -16.21
CA THR A 14 -6.70 -7.97 -16.93
C THR A 14 -7.47 -6.64 -17.12
N PRO A 15 -8.29 -6.54 -18.18
CA PRO A 15 -9.10 -5.33 -18.41
C PRO A 15 -10.06 -5.05 -17.24
N GLU A 16 -10.60 -6.10 -16.62
CA GLU A 16 -11.48 -5.97 -15.46
C GLU A 16 -10.77 -5.35 -14.24
N LEU A 17 -9.55 -5.79 -13.93
CA LEU A 17 -8.79 -5.22 -12.82
C LEU A 17 -8.44 -3.75 -13.05
N LYS A 18 -8.16 -3.37 -14.31
CA LYS A 18 -7.91 -1.98 -14.68
C LYS A 18 -9.13 -1.10 -14.44
N GLU A 19 -10.33 -1.57 -14.76
CA GLU A 19 -11.57 -0.81 -14.51
C GLU A 19 -11.85 -0.67 -13.01
N LEU A 20 -11.66 -1.73 -12.24
CA LEU A 20 -11.79 -1.66 -10.77
C LEU A 20 -10.81 -0.64 -10.16
N LEU A 21 -9.55 -0.66 -10.60
CA LEU A 21 -8.55 0.32 -10.16
C LEU A 21 -8.95 1.76 -10.55
N ARG A 22 -9.52 1.93 -11.75
CA ARG A 22 -10.00 3.23 -12.21
C ARG A 22 -11.14 3.76 -11.35
N LEU A 23 -12.14 2.94 -11.05
CA LEU A 23 -13.25 3.30 -10.19
C LEU A 23 -12.79 3.68 -8.78
N ALA A 24 -11.81 2.96 -8.23
CA ALA A 24 -11.21 3.28 -6.94
C ALA A 24 -10.48 4.64 -6.98
N ALA A 25 -9.67 4.87 -8.01
CA ALA A 25 -8.92 6.12 -8.19
C ALA A 25 -9.85 7.33 -8.39
N GLU A 26 -10.93 7.17 -9.17
CA GLU A 26 -11.94 8.21 -9.40
C GLU A 26 -12.68 8.57 -8.10
N ARG A 27 -13.01 7.57 -7.26
CA ARG A 27 -13.63 7.80 -5.94
C ARG A 27 -12.77 8.65 -5.01
N GLU A 28 -11.46 8.44 -5.01
CA GLU A 28 -10.53 9.19 -4.16
C GLU A 28 -9.98 10.48 -4.80
N ARG A 29 -10.37 10.78 -6.05
CA ARG A 29 -9.84 11.91 -6.84
C ARG A 29 -8.32 11.88 -6.95
N ARG A 30 -7.74 10.69 -7.12
CA ARG A 30 -6.29 10.46 -7.25
C ARG A 30 -5.97 9.83 -8.60
N THR A 31 -4.72 9.93 -9.04
CA THR A 31 -4.26 9.24 -10.24
C THR A 31 -4.18 7.73 -10.00
N LEU A 32 -4.25 6.92 -11.06
CA LEU A 32 -4.14 5.46 -10.97
C LEU A 32 -2.86 5.01 -10.25
N SER A 33 -1.73 5.68 -10.51
CA SER A 33 -0.45 5.39 -9.85
C SER A 33 -0.52 5.61 -8.34
N ASN A 34 -1.14 6.71 -7.91
CA ASN A 34 -1.25 7.03 -6.48
C ASN A 34 -2.24 6.08 -5.78
N MET A 35 -3.31 5.69 -6.47
CA MET A 35 -4.24 4.66 -5.96
C MET A 35 -3.53 3.31 -5.79
N LEU A 36 -2.72 2.91 -6.78
CA LEU A 36 -1.94 1.68 -6.71
C LEU A 36 -0.94 1.72 -5.55
N GLU A 37 -0.30 2.86 -5.29
CA GLU A 37 0.59 3.04 -4.16
C GLU A 37 -0.13 2.86 -2.82
N VAL A 38 -1.32 3.44 -2.65
CA VAL A 38 -2.15 3.23 -1.45
C VAL A 38 -2.54 1.77 -1.28
N LEU A 39 -3.00 1.09 -2.34
CA LEU A 39 -3.37 -0.33 -2.28
C LEU A 39 -2.19 -1.23 -1.90
N ILE A 40 -1.00 -0.96 -2.46
CA ILE A 40 0.22 -1.72 -2.14
C ILE A 40 0.64 -1.45 -0.69
N LEU A 41 0.60 -0.19 -0.24
CA LEU A 41 0.96 0.17 1.14
C LEU A 41 0.00 -0.46 2.15
N ASP A 42 -1.31 -0.41 1.89
CA ASP A 42 -2.33 -1.02 2.75
C ASP A 42 -2.16 -2.55 2.82
N TYR A 43 -1.95 -3.20 1.66
CA TYR A 43 -1.63 -4.62 1.62
C TYR A 43 -0.36 -4.94 2.42
N CYS A 44 0.71 -4.18 2.22
CA CYS A 44 1.96 -4.37 2.96
C CYS A 44 1.77 -4.17 4.48
N GLN A 45 0.99 -3.17 4.91
CA GLN A 45 0.68 -2.94 6.31
C GLN A 45 -0.12 -4.10 6.93
N GLN A 46 -1.14 -4.59 6.22
CA GLN A 46 -1.96 -5.73 6.67
C GLN A 46 -1.15 -7.02 6.75
N HIS A 47 -0.15 -7.19 5.88
CA HIS A 47 0.70 -8.37 5.81
C HIS A 47 2.05 -8.22 6.55
N GLY A 48 2.29 -7.08 7.22
CA GLY A 48 3.55 -6.83 7.94
C GLY A 48 4.79 -6.74 7.04
N LEU A 49 4.62 -6.42 5.75
CA LEU A 49 5.70 -6.28 4.78
C LEU A 49 6.32 -4.88 4.89
N THR A 50 7.58 -4.80 5.31
CA THR A 50 8.33 -3.54 5.39
C THR A 50 9.38 -3.45 4.27
N ALA A 51 9.35 -2.34 3.51
CA ALA A 51 10.30 -2.05 2.45
C ALA A 51 11.64 -1.62 3.04
N GLY A 52 12.41 -2.59 3.48
CA GLY A 52 13.68 -2.40 4.17
C GLY A 52 13.86 -3.59 5.08
N GLY A 53 14.42 -4.67 4.53
CA GLY A 53 14.61 -5.95 5.21
C GLY A 53 15.15 -5.77 6.62
N SER A 54 14.23 -5.70 7.56
CA SER A 54 14.43 -6.04 8.95
C SER A 54 13.16 -6.77 9.31
N SER A 55 13.23 -8.08 9.04
CA SER A 55 12.67 -9.07 9.93
C SER A 55 13.19 -8.76 11.35
N ALA A 56 12.62 -7.76 12.00
CA ALA A 56 12.85 -7.44 13.39
C ALA A 56 11.47 -7.45 14.02
N SER A 57 11.17 -8.59 14.64
CA SER A 57 10.14 -8.83 15.64
C SER A 57 9.35 -7.60 16.06
N LEU A 58 8.11 -7.48 15.57
CA LEU A 58 7.08 -6.64 16.19
C LEU A 58 5.74 -7.39 16.17
N ASP A 59 5.78 -8.65 16.60
CA ASP A 59 4.70 -9.16 17.44
C ASP A 59 4.89 -8.48 18.81
N SER A 60 4.15 -7.40 19.04
CA SER A 60 3.95 -6.81 20.37
C SER A 60 2.88 -5.73 20.26
N ALA A 61 1.64 -6.13 20.58
CA ALA A 61 0.65 -5.39 21.36
C ALA A 61 -0.78 -5.56 20.82
N SER A 62 -1.47 -6.59 21.30
CA SER A 62 -2.90 -6.47 21.59
C SER A 62 -3.26 -7.31 22.82
N GLY A 63 -3.53 -6.62 23.94
CA GLY A 63 -4.34 -7.17 25.03
C GLY A 63 -3.63 -7.40 26.37
N ALA A 64 -3.39 -6.36 27.16
CA ALA A 64 -3.33 -6.50 28.62
C ALA A 64 -3.91 -5.26 29.30
N ASN A 65 -5.17 -5.42 29.66
CA ASN A 65 -6.04 -4.54 30.42
C ASN A 65 -5.46 -4.24 31.82
N LYS A 66 -5.41 -2.98 32.25
CA LYS A 66 -5.25 -2.62 33.67
C LYS A 66 -6.27 -1.55 34.05
N THR A 67 -7.46 -2.02 34.40
CA THR A 67 -8.50 -1.23 35.03
C THR A 67 -8.38 -1.39 36.55
N LYS A 68 -8.12 -0.25 37.19
CA LYS A 68 -8.41 0.16 38.58
C LYS A 68 -7.92 -0.70 39.75
#